data_AF-A0A2V8KZ71-F1
#
_entry.id   AF-A0A2V8KZ71-F1
#
_cell.length_a   1.000
_cell.length_b   1.000
_cell.length_c   1.000
_cell.angle_alpha   90.00
_cell.angle_beta   90.00
_cell.angle_gamma   90.00
#
_symmetry.space_group_name_H-M   'P 1'
#
loop_
_entity.id
_entity.type
_entity.pdbx_description
1 polymer ?
#
loop_
_entity_poly.entity_id
_entity_poly.type
_entity_poly.pdbx_seq_one_letter_code
_entity_poly.pdbx_strand_id
1 'polypeptide(L)'
;KNKSNTQGPAELILLNMLEGFDLKAMGHNSAEYIHTSTEALKLAFADREKFLGDMDFIKIPFEGLLSKEYAAERRKLIDPNHASLELRPGNPEKFMKGSQAALFKDTIVNLDGNASHDGDTSYIAIIDSNRNMIGFMPSLHSGWGTGVVMADLGFIFNCRGDYYSLVPGEANALAPGKRPRSTLATTLIMKDGQPYGLMGSPGADDQLMGTVQTLLNIVDFRHERPAGNRSPTLVDAQFPRIAVPTHDVSG
;
A
#
# COMPACT_ATOMS: atom_id res chain seq x y z
N LYS A 1 -11.71 12.73 13.87
CA LYS A 1 -11.59 12.41 12.42
C LYS A 1 -10.69 11.21 12.29
N ASN A 2 -11.21 10.15 11.67
CA ASN A 2 -10.66 8.82 11.82
C ASN A 2 -9.27 8.71 11.17
N LYS A 3 -8.30 8.16 11.91
CA LYS A 3 -6.97 7.86 11.36
C LYS A 3 -7.14 6.72 10.35
N SER A 4 -6.41 6.80 9.25
CA SER A 4 -6.68 6.03 8.03
C SER A 4 -6.68 4.52 8.26
N ASN A 5 -7.76 3.82 7.90
CA ASN A 5 -7.84 2.35 7.79
C ASN A 5 -7.42 1.88 6.39
N THR A 6 -6.47 2.59 5.78
CA THR A 6 -6.06 2.39 4.38
C THR A 6 -4.66 1.81 4.32
N GLN A 7 -4.22 1.38 3.13
CA GLN A 7 -2.83 1.00 2.88
C GLN A 7 -1.86 2.17 2.74
N GLY A 8 -2.33 3.43 2.63
CA GLY A 8 -1.48 4.61 2.44
C GLY A 8 -0.22 4.69 3.32
N PRO A 9 -0.25 4.33 4.62
CA PRO A 9 0.96 4.31 5.45
C PRO A 9 2.08 3.39 4.93
N ALA A 10 1.76 2.35 4.15
CA ALA A 10 2.76 1.48 3.56
C ALA A 10 3.57 2.16 2.44
N GLU A 11 3.06 3.24 1.81
CA GLU A 11 3.89 4.10 0.96
C GLU A 11 5.02 4.73 1.77
N LEU A 12 4.73 5.21 2.98
CA LEU A 12 5.73 5.81 3.85
C LEU A 12 6.74 4.77 4.34
N ILE A 13 6.28 3.57 4.71
CA ILE A 13 7.17 2.45 5.10
C ILE A 13 8.14 2.13 3.95
N LEU A 14 7.63 2.01 2.72
CA LEU A 14 8.43 1.77 1.53
C LEU A 14 9.45 2.87 1.28
N LEU A 15 9.02 4.13 1.25
CA LEU A 15 9.90 5.28 1.04
C LEU A 15 11.00 5.36 2.09
N ASN A 16 10.69 5.06 3.36
CA ASN A 16 11.68 5.07 4.44
C ASN A 16 12.77 4.01 4.24
N MET A 17 12.42 2.84 3.68
CA MET A 17 13.40 1.82 3.31
C MET A 17 14.21 2.27 2.09
N LEU A 18 13.56 2.81 1.06
CA LEU A 18 14.20 3.22 -0.19
C LEU A 18 15.17 4.40 -0.04
N GLU A 19 14.90 5.31 0.91
CA GLU A 19 15.78 6.45 1.23
C GLU A 19 17.22 6.03 1.58
N GLY A 20 17.42 4.79 2.01
CA GLY A 20 18.74 4.25 2.31
C GLY A 20 19.56 3.77 1.10
N PHE A 21 19.04 3.87 -0.12
CA PHE A 21 19.69 3.46 -1.37
C PHE A 21 19.87 4.65 -2.31
N ASP A 22 20.98 4.68 -3.05
CA ASP A 22 21.17 5.65 -4.14
C ASP A 22 20.50 5.14 -5.42
N LEU A 23 19.18 5.23 -5.46
CA LEU A 23 18.36 4.76 -6.59
C LEU A 23 18.74 5.43 -7.90
N LYS A 24 19.20 6.68 -7.85
CA LYS A 24 19.65 7.42 -9.03
C LYS A 24 20.92 6.80 -9.61
N ALA A 25 21.89 6.46 -8.77
CA ALA A 25 23.13 5.80 -9.21
C ALA A 25 22.88 4.39 -9.76
N MET A 26 21.89 3.67 -9.22
CA MET A 26 21.45 2.36 -9.76
C MET A 26 20.95 2.45 -11.21
N GLY A 27 20.46 3.62 -11.63
CA GLY A 27 19.96 3.87 -12.98
C GLY A 27 18.46 3.59 -13.11
N HIS A 28 17.76 4.48 -13.81
CA HIS A 28 16.31 4.39 -13.98
C HIS A 28 15.92 3.10 -14.70
N ASN A 29 15.00 2.34 -14.10
CA ASN A 29 14.54 1.05 -14.63
C ASN A 29 15.66 0.03 -14.92
N SER A 30 16.83 0.17 -14.29
CA SER A 30 17.85 -0.88 -14.33
C SER A 30 17.39 -2.12 -13.55
N ALA A 31 18.00 -3.27 -13.83
CA ALA A 31 17.71 -4.49 -13.08
C ALA A 31 17.94 -4.33 -11.58
N GLU A 32 19.00 -3.60 -11.18
CA GLU A 32 19.32 -3.31 -9.78
C GLU A 32 18.22 -2.46 -9.13
N TYR A 33 17.83 -1.34 -9.76
CA TYR A 33 16.77 -0.47 -9.27
C TYR A 33 15.44 -1.22 -9.11
N ILE A 34 15.06 -2.01 -10.12
CA ILE A 34 13.80 -2.77 -10.12
C ILE A 34 13.83 -3.82 -9.00
N HIS A 35 14.95 -4.55 -8.87
CA HIS A 35 15.13 -5.56 -7.83
C HIS A 35 15.02 -4.95 -6.42
N THR A 36 15.81 -3.91 -6.12
CA THR A 36 15.79 -3.23 -4.82
C THR A 36 14.41 -2.67 -4.50
N SER A 37 13.75 -2.01 -5.46
CA SER A 37 12.42 -1.45 -5.27
C SER A 37 11.37 -2.53 -5.01
N THR A 38 11.46 -3.65 -5.72
CA THR A 38 10.55 -4.79 -5.57
C THR A 38 10.73 -5.50 -4.23
N GLU A 39 11.96 -5.75 -3.80
CA GLU A 39 12.21 -6.38 -2.49
C GLU A 39 11.78 -5.48 -1.32
N ALA A 40 12.01 -4.16 -1.43
CA ALA A 40 11.49 -3.20 -0.45
C ALA A 40 9.96 -3.17 -0.44
N LEU A 41 9.32 -3.22 -1.61
CA LEU A 41 7.87 -3.29 -1.76
C LEU A 41 7.30 -4.51 -1.02
N LYS A 42 7.86 -5.70 -1.25
CA LYS A 42 7.46 -6.95 -0.56
C LYS A 42 7.50 -6.80 0.96
N LEU A 43 8.55 -6.18 1.50
CA LEU A 43 8.68 -5.95 2.94
C LEU A 43 7.62 -4.97 3.46
N ALA A 44 7.34 -3.89 2.74
CA ALA A 44 6.30 -2.92 3.10
C ALA A 44 4.89 -3.55 3.07
N PHE A 45 4.61 -4.39 2.08
CA PHE A 45 3.37 -5.17 2.00
C PHE A 45 3.24 -6.19 3.13
N ALA A 46 4.33 -6.86 3.51
CA ALA A 46 4.30 -7.77 4.66
C ALA A 46 3.94 -7.03 5.95
N ASP A 47 4.51 -5.84 6.16
CA ASP A 47 4.18 -5.00 7.32
C ASP A 47 2.75 -4.44 7.23
N ARG A 48 2.26 -4.13 6.01
CA ARG A 48 0.85 -3.76 5.76
C ARG A 48 -0.09 -4.85 6.24
N GLU A 49 0.12 -6.10 5.84
CA GLU A 49 -0.76 -7.22 6.19
C GLU A 49 -0.78 -7.47 7.70
N LYS A 50 0.38 -7.43 8.35
CA LYS A 50 0.45 -7.74 9.78
C LYS A 50 -0.12 -6.62 10.66
N PHE A 51 0.10 -5.35 10.30
CA PHE A 51 -0.08 -4.24 11.24
C PHE A 51 -1.18 -3.24 10.89
N LEU A 52 -1.61 -3.12 9.62
CA LEU A 52 -2.58 -2.09 9.24
C LEU A 52 -4.02 -2.59 9.32
N GLY A 53 -4.90 -1.72 9.82
CA GLY A 53 -6.32 -2.02 10.04
C GLY A 53 -7.05 -0.82 10.62
N ASP A 54 -8.25 -1.06 11.15
CA ASP A 54 -9.09 -0.03 11.73
C ASP A 54 -8.59 0.44 13.10
N MET A 55 -8.12 1.69 13.17
CA MET A 55 -7.59 2.29 14.40
C MET A 55 -8.62 2.57 15.51
N ASP A 56 -9.92 2.46 15.24
CA ASP A 56 -10.94 2.47 16.30
C ASP A 56 -10.95 1.13 17.07
N PHE A 57 -10.36 0.07 16.50
CA PHE A 57 -10.33 -1.28 17.06
C PHE A 57 -8.93 -1.74 17.44
N ILE A 58 -7.89 -1.24 16.77
CA ILE A 58 -6.51 -1.68 16.97
C ILE A 58 -5.54 -0.52 17.18
N LYS A 59 -4.39 -0.81 17.79
CA LYS A 59 -3.26 0.12 17.88
C LYS A 59 -2.20 -0.25 16.84
N ILE A 60 -1.91 0.66 15.92
CA ILE A 60 -0.86 0.47 14.92
C ILE A 60 0.48 0.97 15.48
N PRO A 61 1.58 0.20 15.39
CA PRO A 61 2.90 0.58 15.90
C PRO A 61 3.63 1.58 14.99
N PHE A 62 3.00 2.73 14.67
CA PHE A 62 3.57 3.71 13.73
C PHE A 62 4.92 4.28 14.15
N GLU A 63 5.17 4.44 15.46
CA GLU A 63 6.48 4.89 15.96
C GLU A 63 7.60 3.97 15.47
N GLY A 64 7.40 2.65 15.54
CA GLY A 64 8.36 1.67 15.03
C GLY A 64 8.37 1.58 13.52
N LEU A 65 7.19 1.41 12.89
CA LEU A 65 7.04 1.24 11.43
C LEU A 65 7.65 2.40 10.62
N LEU A 66 7.61 3.62 11.15
CA LEU A 66 8.10 4.83 10.49
C LEU A 66 9.46 5.30 11.05
N SER A 67 10.09 4.56 11.95
CA SER A 67 11.43 4.87 12.46
C SER A 67 12.52 4.59 11.42
N LYS A 68 13.61 5.36 11.48
CA LYS A 68 14.78 5.16 10.59
C LYS A 68 15.55 3.90 10.96
N GLU A 69 15.58 3.57 12.24
CA GLU A 69 16.23 2.39 12.80
C GLU A 69 15.55 1.10 12.31
N TYR A 70 14.21 1.07 12.32
CA TYR A 70 13.47 -0.06 11.76
C TYR A 70 13.69 -0.18 10.26
N ALA A 71 13.59 0.92 9.50
CA ALA A 71 13.85 0.90 8.06
C ALA A 71 15.26 0.39 7.72
N ALA A 72 16.28 0.75 8.52
CA ALA A 72 17.62 0.22 8.39
C ALA A 72 17.71 -1.29 8.68
N GLU A 73 16.96 -1.80 9.67
CA GLU A 73 16.88 -3.24 9.94
C GLU A 73 16.21 -4.00 8.79
N ARG A 74 15.12 -3.44 8.24
CA ARG A 74 14.40 -4.06 7.11
C ARG A 74 15.27 -4.12 5.85
N ARG A 75 16.05 -3.08 5.55
CA ARG A 75 16.96 -3.07 4.40
C ARG A 75 17.97 -4.21 4.38
N LYS A 76 18.41 -4.71 5.54
CA LYS A 76 19.35 -5.85 5.62
C LYS A 76 18.77 -7.15 5.02
N LEU A 77 17.45 -7.21 4.84
CA LEU A 77 16.75 -8.36 4.27
C LEU A 77 16.68 -8.33 2.74
N ILE A 78 17.17 -7.26 2.10
CA ILE A 78 17.23 -7.08 0.65
C ILE A 78 18.60 -7.58 0.18
N ASP A 79 18.65 -8.81 -0.35
CA ASP A 79 19.84 -9.38 -0.97
C ASP A 79 19.92 -8.89 -2.43
N PRO A 80 20.98 -8.18 -2.86
CA PRO A 80 21.08 -7.69 -4.24
C PRO A 80 21.14 -8.79 -5.30
N ASN A 81 21.42 -10.04 -4.94
CA ASN A 81 21.57 -11.15 -5.87
C ASN A 81 20.43 -12.18 -5.80
N HIS A 82 19.50 -12.05 -4.86
CA HIS A 82 18.43 -13.04 -4.68
C HIS A 82 17.11 -12.40 -4.28
N ALA A 83 16.04 -12.75 -5.01
CA ALA A 83 14.68 -12.32 -4.69
C ALA A 83 14.09 -13.23 -3.62
N SER A 84 13.46 -12.64 -2.60
CA SER A 84 12.76 -13.42 -1.59
C SER A 84 11.38 -13.88 -2.09
N LEU A 85 11.01 -15.12 -1.72
CA LEU A 85 9.69 -15.70 -1.95
C LEU A 85 8.83 -15.73 -0.68
N GLU A 86 9.35 -15.22 0.44
CA GLU A 86 8.69 -15.30 1.75
C GLU A 86 7.95 -13.99 2.08
N LEU A 87 6.76 -14.12 2.71
CA LEU A 87 6.12 -13.00 3.38
C LEU A 87 6.81 -12.78 4.73
N ARG A 88 7.58 -11.70 4.84
CA ARG A 88 8.46 -11.44 5.99
C ARG A 88 8.05 -10.17 6.74
N PRO A 89 6.96 -10.15 7.54
CA PRO A 89 6.65 -8.98 8.36
C PRO A 89 7.72 -8.79 9.43
N GLY A 90 8.05 -7.54 9.75
CA GLY A 90 9.04 -7.23 10.78
C GLY A 90 8.46 -7.16 12.19
N ASN A 91 9.27 -6.63 13.13
CA ASN A 91 8.90 -6.44 14.54
C ASN A 91 9.09 -4.96 14.96
N PRO A 92 8.24 -4.04 14.45
CA PRO A 92 8.37 -2.60 14.72
C PRO A 92 8.25 -2.25 16.22
N GLU A 93 7.60 -3.08 17.02
CA GLU A 93 7.42 -2.88 18.46
C GLU A 93 8.75 -2.76 19.23
N LYS A 94 9.83 -3.38 18.71
CA LYS A 94 11.19 -3.28 19.28
C LYS A 94 11.79 -1.88 19.16
N PHE A 95 11.26 -1.08 18.24
CA PHE A 95 11.73 0.27 17.91
C PHE A 95 10.79 1.35 18.48
N MET A 96 9.79 0.95 19.27
CA MET A 96 8.90 1.86 19.98
C MET A 96 9.47 2.22 21.36
N LYS A 97 9.09 3.38 21.89
CA LYS A 97 9.42 3.74 23.28
C LYS A 97 8.64 2.85 24.25
N GLY A 98 9.39 2.19 25.14
CA GLY A 98 8.85 1.15 26.01
C GLY A 98 8.61 -0.13 25.23
N SER A 99 9.57 -1.06 25.31
CA SER A 99 9.50 -2.37 24.67
C SER A 99 8.14 -3.01 24.95
N GLN A 100 7.36 -3.24 23.90
CA GLN A 100 6.03 -3.83 23.98
C GLN A 100 6.07 -5.27 23.46
N ALA A 101 5.24 -6.13 24.06
CA ALA A 101 4.95 -7.44 23.49
C ALA A 101 4.37 -7.29 22.08
N ALA A 102 4.50 -8.33 21.26
CA ALA A 102 3.92 -8.36 19.91
C ALA A 102 2.43 -7.98 19.96
N LEU A 103 2.02 -7.02 19.12
CA LEU A 103 0.66 -6.48 19.15
C LEU A 103 -0.35 -7.39 18.46
N PHE A 104 0.10 -8.16 17.47
CA PHE A 104 -0.72 -9.06 16.67
C PHE A 104 -0.05 -10.42 16.58
N LYS A 105 -0.86 -11.47 16.35
CA LYS A 105 -0.34 -12.79 16.00
C LYS A 105 0.38 -12.73 14.65
N ASP A 106 1.18 -13.76 14.37
CA ASP A 106 1.74 -13.92 13.03
C ASP A 106 0.61 -14.13 12.02
N THR A 107 0.76 -13.46 10.87
CA THR A 107 -0.20 -13.51 9.78
C THR A 107 -0.20 -14.92 9.19
N ILE A 108 -1.39 -15.52 9.08
CA ILE A 108 -1.53 -16.81 8.40
C ILE A 108 -1.57 -16.54 6.90
N VAL A 109 -0.58 -17.06 6.18
CA VAL A 109 -0.41 -16.86 4.74
C VAL A 109 -0.99 -18.08 4.03
N ASN A 110 -2.08 -17.90 3.28
CA ASN A 110 -2.63 -18.94 2.43
C ASN A 110 -2.38 -18.60 0.95
N LEU A 111 -1.39 -19.23 0.34
CA LEU A 111 -1.04 -19.01 -1.08
C LEU A 111 -1.86 -19.89 -2.04
N ASP A 112 -2.77 -20.71 -1.53
CA ASP A 112 -3.65 -21.54 -2.36
C ASP A 112 -4.78 -20.68 -2.97
N GLY A 113 -5.18 -21.00 -4.21
CA GLY A 113 -6.27 -20.33 -4.92
C GLY A 113 -5.81 -19.35 -6.01
N ASN A 114 -6.74 -18.55 -6.52
CA ASN A 114 -6.46 -17.52 -7.53
C ASN A 114 -6.71 -16.13 -6.93
N ALA A 115 -5.67 -15.43 -6.48
CA ALA A 115 -5.76 -14.07 -5.96
C ALA A 115 -6.02 -12.99 -7.04
N SER A 116 -6.57 -13.38 -8.21
CA SER A 116 -6.89 -12.46 -9.28
C SER A 116 -8.10 -11.62 -8.90
N HIS A 117 -7.85 -10.36 -8.55
CA HIS A 117 -8.91 -9.37 -8.37
C HIS A 117 -9.12 -8.55 -9.64
N ASP A 118 -10.28 -8.72 -10.30
CA ASP A 118 -10.73 -7.81 -11.36
C ASP A 118 -11.50 -6.63 -10.73
N GLY A 119 -10.74 -5.78 -10.03
CA GLY A 119 -11.26 -4.58 -9.39
C GLY A 119 -10.66 -3.32 -10.01
N ASP A 120 -11.51 -2.33 -10.26
CA ASP A 120 -11.08 -1.01 -10.70
C ASP A 120 -11.55 0.07 -9.71
N THR A 121 -10.94 1.23 -9.77
CA THR A 121 -11.18 2.35 -8.87
C THR A 121 -11.13 3.63 -9.71
N SER A 122 -11.71 4.71 -9.21
CA SER A 122 -11.56 6.02 -9.85
C SER A 122 -10.76 6.93 -8.93
N TYR A 123 -9.85 7.73 -9.48
CA TYR A 123 -9.12 8.75 -8.75
C TYR A 123 -9.37 10.12 -9.37
N ILE A 124 -9.61 11.12 -8.53
CA ILE A 124 -9.84 12.51 -8.91
C ILE A 124 -8.91 13.39 -8.08
N ALA A 125 -8.17 14.26 -8.78
CA ALA A 125 -7.36 15.32 -8.17
C ALA A 125 -7.88 16.68 -8.64
N ILE A 126 -8.11 17.60 -7.70
CA ILE A 126 -8.54 18.97 -7.95
C ILE A 126 -7.55 19.91 -7.28
N ILE A 127 -7.04 20.89 -8.06
CA ILE A 127 -6.23 21.99 -7.56
C ILE A 127 -6.83 23.27 -8.11
N ASP A 128 -7.26 24.18 -7.23
CA ASP A 128 -7.83 25.46 -7.64
C ASP A 128 -6.78 26.60 -7.68
N SER A 129 -7.20 27.78 -8.14
CA SER A 129 -6.34 28.97 -8.25
C SER A 129 -5.85 29.50 -6.90
N ASN A 130 -6.54 29.18 -5.80
CA ASN A 130 -6.14 29.53 -4.44
C ASN A 130 -5.21 28.48 -3.81
N ARG A 131 -4.84 27.44 -4.58
CA ARG A 131 -4.05 26.28 -4.15
C ARG A 131 -4.74 25.40 -3.09
N ASN A 132 -6.07 25.40 -3.06
CA ASN A 132 -6.78 24.32 -2.39
C ASN A 132 -6.55 23.04 -3.19
N MET A 133 -6.27 21.94 -2.48
CA MET A 133 -5.98 20.64 -3.07
C MET A 133 -6.94 19.59 -2.52
N ILE A 134 -7.65 18.87 -3.40
CA ILE A 134 -8.52 17.75 -3.04
C ILE A 134 -8.10 16.53 -3.84
N GLY A 135 -7.70 15.47 -3.14
CA GLY A 135 -7.58 14.14 -3.72
C GLY A 135 -8.73 13.28 -3.22
N PHE A 136 -9.43 12.63 -4.14
CA PHE A 136 -10.61 11.81 -3.84
C PHE A 136 -10.58 10.52 -4.63
N MET A 137 -10.84 9.40 -3.94
CA MET A 137 -10.76 8.08 -4.55
C MET A 137 -11.94 7.20 -4.15
N PRO A 138 -13.07 7.31 -4.88
CA PRO A 138 -14.23 6.45 -4.69
C PRO A 138 -14.02 5.07 -5.33
N SER A 139 -14.63 4.04 -4.75
CA SER A 139 -14.56 2.69 -5.30
C SER A 139 -15.65 1.78 -4.72
N LEU A 140 -16.14 0.87 -5.56
CA LEU A 140 -17.00 -0.26 -5.16
C LEU A 140 -16.21 -1.50 -4.73
N HIS A 141 -14.87 -1.41 -4.70
CA HIS A 141 -13.92 -2.51 -4.59
C HIS A 141 -13.70 -3.27 -5.90
N SER A 142 -14.73 -3.99 -6.37
CA SER A 142 -14.75 -4.60 -7.70
C SER A 142 -15.51 -3.71 -8.69
N GLY A 143 -15.34 -3.94 -10.00
CA GLY A 143 -15.95 -3.11 -11.05
C GLY A 143 -17.47 -2.89 -10.90
N TRP A 144 -18.20 -3.89 -10.43
CA TRP A 144 -19.64 -3.83 -10.14
C TRP A 144 -19.98 -4.08 -8.67
N GLY A 145 -19.02 -3.92 -7.75
CA GLY A 145 -19.22 -4.23 -6.33
C GLY A 145 -19.74 -5.66 -6.12
N THR A 146 -20.84 -5.81 -5.39
CA THR A 146 -21.51 -7.11 -5.19
C THR A 146 -22.41 -7.53 -6.35
N GLY A 147 -22.65 -6.65 -7.33
CA GLY A 147 -23.69 -6.82 -8.35
C GLY A 147 -25.13 -6.61 -7.84
N VAL A 148 -25.31 -6.35 -6.54
CA VAL A 148 -26.63 -6.12 -5.94
C VAL A 148 -27.02 -4.66 -6.09
N VAL A 149 -28.11 -4.41 -6.83
CA VAL A 149 -28.71 -3.08 -7.03
C VAL A 149 -29.81 -2.85 -6.00
N MET A 150 -29.82 -1.68 -5.37
CA MET A 150 -30.85 -1.29 -4.41
C MET A 150 -32.16 -0.93 -5.11
N ALA A 151 -32.96 -1.95 -5.47
CA ALA A 151 -34.31 -1.83 -6.03
C ALA A 151 -34.46 -0.62 -6.97
N ASP A 152 -35.48 0.21 -6.73
CA ASP A 152 -35.80 1.37 -7.57
C ASP A 152 -34.84 2.58 -7.36
N LEU A 153 -33.93 2.51 -6.39
CA LEU A 153 -32.94 3.57 -6.14
C LEU A 153 -31.75 3.48 -7.10
N GLY A 154 -31.48 2.31 -7.68
CA GLY A 154 -30.54 2.14 -8.78
C GLY A 154 -29.05 2.25 -8.45
N PHE A 155 -28.66 2.39 -7.16
CA PHE A 155 -27.25 2.32 -6.76
C PHE A 155 -26.84 0.90 -6.35
N ILE A 156 -25.56 0.60 -6.52
CA ILE A 156 -24.98 -0.73 -6.28
C ILE A 156 -24.22 -0.74 -4.95
N PHE A 157 -24.28 -1.87 -4.24
CA PHE A 157 -23.50 -2.07 -3.02
C PHE A 157 -22.04 -2.44 -3.34
N ASN A 158 -21.12 -1.87 -2.58
CA ASN A 158 -19.70 -2.24 -2.64
C ASN A 158 -19.49 -3.64 -2.02
N CYS A 159 -18.43 -4.32 -2.43
CA CYS A 159 -18.04 -5.64 -1.90
C CYS A 159 -16.82 -5.61 -0.97
N ARG A 160 -16.43 -4.43 -0.44
CA ARG A 160 -15.16 -4.23 0.30
C ARG A 160 -14.98 -5.12 1.54
N GLY A 161 -16.04 -5.76 2.01
CA GLY A 161 -15.97 -6.68 3.15
C GLY A 161 -15.13 -7.94 2.87
N ASP A 162 -14.86 -8.28 1.61
CA ASP A 162 -13.94 -9.37 1.26
C ASP A 162 -12.49 -9.16 1.75
N TYR A 163 -12.09 -7.91 2.00
CA TYR A 163 -10.77 -7.61 2.55
C TYR A 163 -10.58 -7.89 4.03
N TYR A 164 -11.59 -8.31 4.79
CA TYR A 164 -11.32 -8.74 6.16
C TYR A 164 -10.54 -10.05 6.18
N SER A 165 -9.67 -10.17 7.17
CA SER A 165 -9.21 -11.49 7.61
C SER A 165 -10.32 -12.19 8.39
N LEU A 166 -10.48 -13.48 8.14
CA LEU A 166 -11.35 -14.35 8.94
C LEU A 166 -10.59 -15.01 10.10
N VAL A 167 -9.31 -14.69 10.29
CA VAL A 167 -8.47 -15.20 11.38
C VAL A 167 -8.58 -14.29 12.60
N PRO A 168 -9.11 -14.77 13.74
CA PRO A 168 -9.24 -13.96 14.94
C PRO A 168 -7.89 -13.51 15.50
N GLY A 169 -7.77 -12.22 15.80
CA GLY A 169 -6.58 -11.61 16.40
C GLY A 169 -5.62 -10.93 15.41
N GLU A 170 -5.87 -11.03 14.10
CA GLU A 170 -5.14 -10.25 13.10
C GLU A 170 -5.61 -8.78 13.09
N ALA A 171 -4.72 -7.87 12.70
CA ALA A 171 -5.00 -6.43 12.64
C ALA A 171 -6.26 -6.11 11.82
N ASN A 172 -6.47 -6.84 10.74
CA ASN A 172 -7.61 -6.67 9.83
C ASN A 172 -8.70 -7.75 10.00
N ALA A 173 -8.75 -8.44 11.14
CA ALA A 173 -9.79 -9.43 11.42
C ALA A 173 -11.20 -8.81 11.39
N LEU A 174 -12.18 -9.53 10.85
CA LEU A 174 -13.59 -9.15 10.81
C LEU A 174 -14.14 -8.91 12.22
N ALA A 175 -14.81 -7.77 12.41
CA ALA A 175 -15.53 -7.45 13.64
C ALA A 175 -16.72 -6.52 13.36
N PRO A 176 -17.83 -6.62 14.12
CA PRO A 176 -18.98 -5.71 13.97
C PRO A 176 -18.57 -4.24 14.14
N GLY A 177 -18.97 -3.39 13.17
CA GLY A 177 -18.68 -1.95 13.18
C GLY A 177 -17.25 -1.56 12.83
N LYS A 178 -16.33 -2.53 12.73
CA LYS A 178 -14.96 -2.31 12.23
C LYS A 178 -15.01 -2.05 10.73
N ARG A 179 -14.14 -1.20 10.20
CA ARG A 179 -13.97 -0.99 8.76
C ARG A 179 -12.89 -1.93 8.23
N PRO A 180 -13.02 -2.48 7.01
CA PRO A 180 -11.96 -3.28 6.42
C PRO A 180 -10.76 -2.39 6.10
N ARG A 181 -9.54 -2.94 6.14
CA ARG A 181 -8.37 -2.27 5.58
C ARG A 181 -8.64 -2.01 4.10
N SER A 182 -8.55 -0.76 3.68
CA SER A 182 -8.84 -0.36 2.30
C SER A 182 -7.55 -0.21 1.50
N THR A 183 -7.57 -0.61 0.22
CA THR A 183 -6.51 -0.26 -0.74
C THR A 183 -6.48 1.22 -1.05
N LEU A 184 -7.55 1.96 -0.75
CA LEU A 184 -7.69 3.31 -1.22
C LEU A 184 -6.70 4.25 -0.52
N ALA A 185 -5.63 4.65 -1.21
CA ALA A 185 -4.65 5.63 -0.78
C ALA A 185 -4.64 6.87 -1.68
N THR A 186 -4.53 8.05 -1.08
CA THR A 186 -4.31 9.30 -1.78
C THR A 186 -3.25 10.08 -1.05
N THR A 187 -2.33 10.67 -1.80
CA THR A 187 -1.08 11.19 -1.24
C THR A 187 -0.96 12.68 -1.54
N LEU A 188 -0.83 13.46 -0.46
CA LEU A 188 -0.48 14.86 -0.53
C LEU A 188 1.03 14.98 -0.36
N ILE A 189 1.70 15.48 -1.40
CA ILE A 189 3.13 15.77 -1.35
C ILE A 189 3.33 17.13 -0.71
N MET A 190 4.17 17.17 0.32
CA MET A 190 4.61 18.39 0.96
C MET A 190 6.06 18.70 0.53
N LYS A 191 6.37 19.98 0.29
CA LYS A 191 7.72 20.46 0.05
C LYS A 191 7.95 21.71 0.90
N ASP A 192 9.01 21.71 1.71
CA ASP A 192 9.35 22.82 2.61
C ASP A 192 8.17 23.25 3.51
N GLY A 193 7.42 22.26 4.00
CA GLY A 193 6.23 22.49 4.84
C GLY A 193 4.98 22.98 4.10
N GLN A 194 5.02 23.13 2.78
CA GLN A 194 3.90 23.62 1.96
C GLN A 194 3.34 22.51 1.04
N PRO A 195 2.03 22.49 0.78
CA PRO A 195 1.43 21.61 -0.23
C PRO A 195 2.08 21.83 -1.60
N TYR A 196 2.61 20.76 -2.19
CA TYR A 196 3.31 20.79 -3.48
C TYR A 196 2.52 20.10 -4.59
N GLY A 197 1.84 19.00 -4.28
CA GLY A 197 1.05 18.27 -5.28
C GLY A 197 0.25 17.12 -4.69
N LEU A 198 -0.59 16.54 -5.53
CA LEU A 198 -1.40 15.37 -5.22
C LEU A 198 -0.98 14.19 -6.09
N MET A 199 -1.06 12.99 -5.53
CA MET A 199 -0.93 11.74 -6.25
C MET A 199 -2.01 10.76 -5.80
N GLY A 200 -2.35 9.87 -6.71
CA GLY A 200 -3.24 8.74 -6.49
C GLY A 200 -3.33 7.95 -7.80
N SER A 201 -3.63 6.68 -7.67
CA SER A 201 -3.85 5.78 -8.79
C SER A 201 -4.99 4.85 -8.43
N PRO A 202 -5.84 4.44 -9.39
CA PRO A 202 -6.62 3.22 -9.23
C PRO A 202 -5.74 1.97 -9.34
N GLY A 203 -6.33 0.78 -9.18
CA GLY A 203 -5.62 -0.50 -9.30
C GLY A 203 -5.33 -1.22 -7.99
N ALA A 204 -6.28 -1.23 -7.05
CA ALA A 204 -6.20 -2.01 -5.79
C ALA A 204 -4.82 -1.98 -5.08
N ASP A 205 -4.12 -3.11 -5.01
CA ASP A 205 -2.82 -3.23 -4.35
C ASP A 205 -1.70 -2.53 -5.15
N ASP A 206 -1.81 -2.46 -6.48
CA ASP A 206 -0.85 -1.81 -7.36
C ASP A 206 -0.76 -0.29 -7.15
N GLN A 207 -1.75 0.31 -6.49
CA GLN A 207 -1.77 1.74 -6.19
C GLN A 207 -0.51 2.19 -5.47
N LEU A 208 -0.05 1.40 -4.48
CA LEU A 208 1.12 1.73 -3.67
C LEU A 208 2.39 1.76 -4.51
N MET A 209 2.56 0.76 -5.39
CA MET A 209 3.69 0.71 -6.30
C MET A 209 3.64 1.86 -7.31
N GLY A 210 2.48 2.10 -7.91
CA GLY A 210 2.28 3.15 -8.90
C GLY A 210 2.53 4.56 -8.35
N THR A 211 2.03 4.87 -7.15
CA THR A 211 2.23 6.18 -6.51
C THR A 211 3.68 6.40 -6.11
N VAL A 212 4.34 5.40 -5.52
CA VAL A 212 5.77 5.50 -5.15
C VAL A 212 6.66 5.58 -6.38
N GLN A 213 6.45 4.75 -7.40
CA GLN A 213 7.22 4.83 -8.65
C GLN A 213 7.07 6.20 -9.31
N THR A 214 5.84 6.76 -9.34
CA THR A 214 5.58 8.11 -9.85
C THR A 214 6.36 9.16 -9.06
N LEU A 215 6.40 9.05 -7.73
CA LEU A 215 7.14 9.97 -6.88
C LEU A 215 8.65 9.91 -7.15
N LEU A 216 9.22 8.71 -7.19
CA LEU A 216 10.66 8.50 -7.44
C LEU A 216 11.08 9.02 -8.82
N ASN A 217 10.22 8.84 -9.84
CA ASN A 217 10.45 9.41 -11.17
C ASN A 217 10.57 10.94 -11.14
N ILE A 218 9.75 11.61 -10.32
CA ILE A 218 9.75 13.07 -10.16
C ILE A 218 10.96 13.53 -9.35
N VAL A 219 11.26 12.86 -8.24
CA VAL A 219 12.26 13.31 -7.25
C VAL A 219 13.69 12.92 -7.62
N ASP A 220 13.94 11.64 -7.88
CA ASP A 220 15.30 11.10 -8.06
C ASP A 220 15.75 11.18 -9.52
N PHE A 221 14.86 10.81 -10.43
CA PHE A 221 15.17 10.73 -11.86
C PHE A 221 14.81 12.01 -12.63
N ARG A 222 14.26 13.02 -11.96
CA ARG A 222 13.93 14.35 -12.52
C ARG A 222 13.20 14.29 -13.85
N HIS A 223 12.34 13.29 -14.04
CA HIS A 223 11.50 13.26 -15.23
C HIS A 223 10.56 14.46 -15.16
N GLU A 224 10.53 15.26 -16.23
CA GLU A 224 9.46 16.22 -16.42
C GLU A 224 8.13 15.44 -16.41
N ARG A 225 7.09 15.99 -15.77
CA ARG A 225 5.74 15.41 -15.81
C ARG A 225 5.42 15.09 -17.28
N PRO A 226 5.24 13.81 -17.68
CA PRO A 226 4.85 13.54 -19.05
C PRO A 226 3.48 14.17 -19.27
N ALA A 227 3.35 14.95 -20.34
CA ALA A 227 2.03 15.24 -20.90
C ALA A 227 1.43 13.90 -21.34
N GLY A 228 0.67 13.26 -20.46
CA GLY A 228 0.10 11.93 -20.67
C GLY A 228 1.00 10.82 -20.13
N ASN A 229 0.50 10.14 -19.10
CA ASN A 229 1.00 8.91 -18.49
C ASN A 229 1.59 7.90 -19.51
N ARG A 230 2.91 7.97 -19.79
CA ARG A 230 3.64 7.01 -20.66
C ARG A 230 5.11 6.79 -20.25
N SER A 231 5.49 7.09 -19.01
CA SER A 231 6.63 6.34 -18.46
C SER A 231 6.19 4.87 -18.42
N PRO A 232 7.05 3.87 -18.67
CA PRO A 232 6.70 2.50 -18.39
C PRO A 232 6.41 2.42 -16.89
N THR A 233 5.15 2.48 -16.52
CA THR A 233 4.68 1.91 -15.27
C THR A 233 5.10 0.46 -15.35
N LEU A 234 5.84 -0.02 -14.36
CA LEU A 234 6.03 -1.47 -14.24
C LEU A 234 4.66 -2.03 -13.85
N VAL A 235 3.78 -2.20 -14.83
CA VAL A 235 2.73 -3.21 -14.79
C VAL A 235 3.36 -4.39 -15.50
N ASP A 236 4.29 -5.05 -14.82
CA ASP A 236 4.76 -6.32 -15.33
C ASP A 236 3.73 -7.39 -14.96
N ALA A 237 2.98 -7.85 -15.96
CA ALA A 237 2.18 -9.06 -15.89
C ALA A 237 3.03 -10.34 -16.07
N GLN A 238 4.36 -10.23 -16.13
CA GLN A 238 5.32 -11.34 -16.25
C GLN A 238 6.05 -11.71 -14.94
N PHE A 239 5.82 -10.98 -13.85
CA PHE A 239 5.92 -11.58 -12.53
C PHE A 239 4.57 -12.22 -12.21
N PRO A 240 4.50 -13.38 -11.50
CA PRO A 240 3.25 -13.75 -10.87
C PRO A 240 2.79 -12.52 -10.11
N ARG A 241 1.56 -12.03 -10.36
CA ARG A 241 0.89 -11.06 -9.47
C ARG A 241 1.28 -11.54 -8.09
N ILE A 242 2.03 -10.75 -7.32
CA ILE A 242 2.46 -11.19 -6.01
C ILE A 242 1.14 -11.36 -5.28
N ALA A 243 0.68 -12.61 -5.18
CA ALA A 243 -0.31 -13.03 -4.22
C ALA A 243 0.37 -12.77 -2.88
N VAL A 244 0.36 -11.52 -2.45
CA VAL A 244 0.09 -11.26 -1.06
C VAL A 244 -1.27 -11.89 -0.91
N PRO A 245 -1.40 -13.00 -0.17
CA PRO A 245 -2.66 -13.71 -0.15
C PRO A 245 -3.69 -12.77 0.47
N THR A 246 -4.46 -12.12 -0.39
CA THR A 246 -5.74 -11.57 -0.03
C THR A 246 -6.62 -12.79 0.13
N HIS A 247 -7.22 -12.93 1.31
CA HIS A 247 -8.19 -13.98 1.56
C HIS A 247 -9.24 -13.99 0.45
N ASP A 248 -9.12 -14.96 -0.45
CA ASP A 248 -10.21 -15.31 -1.35
C ASP A 248 -11.19 -16.15 -0.54
N VAL A 249 -12.42 -15.66 -0.43
CA VAL A 249 -13.54 -16.38 0.19
C VAL A 249 -14.58 -16.77 -0.86
N SER A 250 -14.22 -16.80 -2.14
CA SER A 250 -15.08 -17.33 -3.20
C SER A 250 -14.96 -18.86 -3.29
N GLY A 251 -15.70 -19.52 -2.40
CA GLY A 251 -16.07 -20.93 -2.49
C GLY A 251 -17.55 -21.11 -2.20
#